data_AF-A0A432J290-F1
#
_entry.id   AF-A0A432J290-F1
#
_cell.length_a   1.000
_cell.length_b   1.000
_cell.length_c   1.000
_cell.angle_alpha   90.00
_cell.angle_beta   90.00
_cell.angle_gamma   90.00
#
_symmetry.space_group_name_H-M   'P 1'
#
loop_
_entity.id
_entity.type
_entity.pdbx_description
1 polymer ?
#
loop_
_entity_poly.entity_id
_entity_poly.type
_entity_poly.pdbx_seq_one_letter_code
_entity_poly.pdbx_strand_id
1 'polypeptide(L)'
;MYLIDGHNLIGQGLIPGIALHQEDDEARLVAWLRARQPNLRQKIVVIFDGGIPGGTSFALSGGGVIAIFAAQHRTNADKVILARVRQARPASSTITVVTHDGVLRQAVSSLGAQVMRPHDFVQRLQQIPRRWRKTSDSGGKLEPRLTENEIKDWLLLFEKGESDH
;
A
#
# COMPACT_ATOMS: atom_id res chain seq x y z
N MET A 1 -2.81 -6.58 7.05
CA MET A 1 -2.88 -5.40 6.14
C MET A 1 -2.05 -5.67 4.91
N TYR A 2 -2.35 -5.04 3.78
CA TYR A 2 -1.49 -5.07 2.59
C TYR A 2 -0.60 -3.83 2.56
N LEU A 3 0.70 -4.04 2.38
CA LEU A 3 1.65 -2.98 2.03
C LEU A 3 2.06 -3.19 0.57
N ILE A 4 1.86 -2.18 -0.26
CA ILE A 4 2.05 -2.27 -1.71
C ILE A 4 3.14 -1.29 -2.11
N ASP A 5 4.09 -1.77 -2.89
CA ASP A 5 5.00 -0.92 -3.65
C ASP A 5 4.27 -0.44 -4.93
N GLY A 6 3.96 0.86 -4.98
CA GLY A 6 3.15 1.48 -6.01
C GLY A 6 3.80 1.45 -7.39
N HIS A 7 5.07 1.84 -7.48
CA HIS A 7 5.80 1.85 -8.75
C HIS A 7 6.08 0.44 -9.26
N ASN A 8 6.34 -0.51 -8.36
CA ASN A 8 6.42 -1.91 -8.77
C ASN A 8 5.10 -2.39 -9.35
N LEU A 9 3.96 -2.10 -8.69
CA LEU A 9 2.65 -2.55 -9.15
C LEU A 9 2.26 -1.94 -10.51
N ILE A 10 2.51 -0.65 -10.73
CA ILE A 10 2.26 0.01 -12.02
C ILE A 10 3.21 -0.54 -13.10
N GLY A 11 4.49 -0.71 -12.77
CA GLY A 11 5.51 -1.21 -13.69
C GLY A 11 5.28 -2.64 -14.19
N GLN A 12 4.47 -3.45 -13.50
CA GLN A 12 4.08 -4.77 -14.00
C GLN A 12 3.08 -4.72 -15.17
N GLY A 13 2.43 -3.58 -15.44
CA GLY A 13 1.45 -3.45 -16.52
C GLY A 13 0.18 -4.31 -16.35
N LEU A 14 -0.10 -4.76 -15.12
CA LEU A 14 -1.24 -5.63 -14.80
C LEU A 14 -2.57 -4.88 -14.71
N ILE A 15 -2.53 -3.55 -14.65
CA ILE A 15 -3.69 -2.69 -14.47
C ILE A 15 -3.96 -1.94 -15.78
N PRO A 16 -5.06 -2.27 -16.50
CA PRO A 16 -5.37 -1.62 -17.76
C PRO A 16 -5.57 -0.11 -17.58
N GLY A 17 -4.91 0.69 -18.43
CA GLY A 17 -5.05 2.15 -18.46
C GLY A 17 -4.23 2.91 -17.42
N ILE A 18 -3.27 2.24 -16.74
CA ILE A 18 -2.31 2.86 -15.82
C ILE A 18 -0.89 2.45 -16.21
N ALA A 19 0.00 3.43 -16.39
CA ALA A 19 1.38 3.20 -16.76
C ALA A 19 2.31 4.28 -16.18
N LEU A 20 3.55 3.90 -15.87
CA LEU A 20 4.55 4.74 -15.18
C LEU A 20 4.93 6.06 -15.88
N HIS A 21 4.53 6.24 -17.15
CA HIS A 21 4.87 7.44 -17.92
C HIS A 21 3.77 8.52 -17.85
N GLN A 22 2.67 8.25 -17.15
CA GLN A 22 1.56 9.20 -17.01
C GLN A 22 1.80 10.05 -15.77
N GLU A 23 1.58 11.36 -15.85
CA GLU A 23 1.74 12.28 -14.70
C GLU A 23 0.74 12.02 -13.57
N ASP A 24 -0.36 11.31 -13.86
CA ASP A 24 -1.42 10.97 -12.92
C ASP A 24 -1.50 9.47 -12.59
N ASP A 25 -0.46 8.70 -12.92
CA ASP A 25 -0.41 7.25 -12.71
C ASP A 25 -0.64 6.84 -11.24
N GLU A 26 -0.04 7.57 -10.30
CA GLU A 26 -0.21 7.38 -8.86
C GLU A 26 -1.68 7.59 -8.44
N ALA A 27 -2.29 8.69 -8.88
CA ALA A 27 -3.68 9.02 -8.59
C ALA A 27 -4.64 7.99 -9.20
N ARG A 28 -4.37 7.54 -10.43
CA ARG A 28 -5.11 6.47 -11.11
C ARG A 28 -5.01 5.16 -10.34
N LEU A 29 -3.82 4.79 -9.86
CA LEU A 29 -3.63 3.56 -9.09
C LEU A 29 -4.47 3.60 -7.81
N VAL A 30 -4.40 4.71 -7.07
CA VAL A 30 -5.17 4.87 -5.84
C VAL A 30 -6.67 4.79 -6.12
N ALA A 31 -7.17 5.46 -7.16
CA ALA A 31 -8.57 5.36 -7.56
C ALA A 31 -8.99 3.93 -7.94
N TRP A 32 -8.15 3.22 -8.69
CA TRP A 32 -8.40 1.83 -9.08
C TRP A 32 -8.46 0.88 -7.88
N LEU A 33 -7.55 1.05 -6.91
CA LEU A 33 -7.52 0.30 -5.66
C LEU A 33 -8.74 0.62 -4.80
N ARG A 34 -9.15 1.89 -4.70
CA ARG A 34 -10.33 2.32 -3.94
C ARG A 34 -11.61 1.66 -4.45
N ALA A 35 -11.77 1.58 -5.78
CA ALA A 35 -12.91 0.90 -6.38
C ALA A 35 -12.98 -0.60 -6.07
N ARG A 36 -11.84 -1.24 -5.74
CA ARG A 36 -11.72 -2.69 -5.50
C ARG A 36 -11.41 -3.05 -4.05
N GLN A 37 -11.19 -2.05 -3.19
CA GLN A 37 -10.95 -2.24 -1.77
C GLN A 37 -12.06 -3.04 -1.09
N PRO A 38 -13.37 -2.88 -1.40
CA PRO A 38 -14.42 -3.69 -0.80
C PRO A 38 -14.28 -5.21 -1.04
N ASN A 39 -13.55 -5.62 -2.08
CA ASN A 39 -13.25 -7.04 -2.32
C ASN A 39 -12.22 -7.59 -1.32
N LEU A 40 -11.49 -6.71 -0.62
CA LEU A 40 -10.54 -7.04 0.43
C LEU A 40 -11.09 -6.69 1.82
N ARG A 41 -11.06 -7.65 2.73
CA ARG A 41 -11.41 -7.44 4.15
C ARG A 41 -10.26 -6.85 4.98
N GLN A 42 -9.21 -6.33 4.33
CA GLN A 42 -8.00 -5.83 4.98
C GLN A 42 -7.65 -4.45 4.44
N LYS A 43 -7.03 -3.61 5.30
CA LYS A 43 -6.51 -2.29 4.94
C LYS A 43 -5.48 -2.42 3.82
N ILE A 44 -5.50 -1.48 2.87
CA ILE A 44 -4.50 -1.34 1.81
C ILE A 44 -3.69 -0.08 2.08
N VAL A 45 -2.37 -0.20 2.16
CA VAL A 45 -1.43 0.92 2.19
C VAL A 45 -0.52 0.80 0.99
N VAL A 46 -0.46 1.84 0.17
CA VAL A 46 0.38 1.92 -1.03
C VAL A 46 1.46 2.95 -0.77
N ILE A 47 2.70 2.58 -1.05
CA ILE A 47 3.88 3.43 -0.90
C ILE A 47 4.45 3.68 -2.29
N PHE A 48 4.58 4.94 -2.68
CA PHE A 48 5.15 5.39 -3.96
C PHE A 48 6.57 5.94 -3.77
N ASP A 49 7.46 5.71 -4.74
CA ASP A 49 8.82 6.27 -4.72
C ASP A 49 8.86 7.68 -5.30
N GLY A 50 8.99 8.71 -4.47
CA GLY A 50 9.12 10.08 -4.95
C GLY A 50 7.80 10.63 -5.48
N GLY A 51 7.19 11.53 -4.69
CA GLY A 51 6.09 12.39 -5.13
C GLY A 51 6.50 13.87 -5.10
N ILE A 52 5.58 14.75 -5.52
CA ILE A 52 5.65 16.22 -5.39
C ILE A 52 6.23 16.61 -4.00
N PRO A 53 7.05 17.68 -3.86
CA PRO A 53 7.64 18.03 -2.58
C PRO A 53 6.54 18.36 -1.57
N GLY A 54 6.30 17.48 -0.60
CA GLY A 54 5.38 17.77 0.51
C GLY A 54 4.54 16.60 0.98
N GLY A 55 5.18 15.57 1.55
CA GLY A 55 4.54 14.68 2.53
C GLY A 55 3.34 13.85 2.05
N THR A 56 2.77 13.10 3.01
CA THR A 56 1.57 12.28 2.86
C THR A 56 0.45 13.04 2.14
N SER A 57 0.15 12.70 0.89
CA SER A 57 -1.04 13.21 0.20
C SER A 57 -2.29 12.52 0.73
N PHE A 58 -2.77 13.00 1.89
CA PHE A 58 -4.08 12.66 2.43
C PHE A 58 -5.23 12.92 1.44
N ALA A 59 -5.02 13.79 0.45
CA ALA A 59 -5.97 14.08 -0.63
C ALA A 59 -6.30 12.84 -1.50
N LEU A 60 -5.35 11.91 -1.68
CA LEU A 60 -5.56 10.69 -2.46
C LEU A 60 -6.10 9.53 -1.59
N SER A 61 -5.81 9.56 -0.29
CA SER A 61 -6.29 8.56 0.67
C SER A 61 -7.82 8.61 0.83
N GLY A 62 -8.46 7.45 0.93
CA GLY A 62 -9.91 7.33 1.09
C GLY A 62 -10.44 5.95 0.71
N GLY A 63 -11.67 5.60 1.11
CA GLY A 63 -12.31 4.33 0.71
C GLY A 63 -11.54 3.07 1.10
N GLY A 64 -10.80 3.09 2.23
CA GLY A 64 -10.01 1.96 2.74
C GLY A 64 -8.64 1.75 2.09
N VAL A 65 -8.23 2.69 1.24
CA VAL A 65 -6.88 2.76 0.65
C VAL A 65 -6.17 3.98 1.19
N ILE A 66 -4.94 3.77 1.64
CA ILE A 66 -4.06 4.83 2.10
C ILE A 66 -2.90 4.93 1.11
N ALA A 67 -2.68 6.13 0.59
CA ALA A 67 -1.57 6.45 -0.29
C ALA A 67 -0.48 7.20 0.48
N ILE A 68 0.74 6.72 0.36
CA ILE A 68 1.94 7.25 1.03
C ILE A 68 2.99 7.53 -0.04
N PHE A 69 3.61 8.70 0.01
CA PHE A 69 4.68 9.09 -0.91
C PHE A 69 5.99 9.14 -0.13
N ALA A 70 6.97 8.34 -0.54
CA ALA A 70 8.32 8.42 0.00
C ALA A 70 8.94 9.75 -0.47
N ALA A 71 9.46 10.56 0.47
CA ALA A 71 9.91 11.92 0.18
C ALA A 71 10.98 11.95 -0.92
N GLN A 72 10.83 12.92 -1.84
CA GLN A 72 11.52 13.07 -3.13
C GLN A 72 13.07 13.06 -3.06
N HIS A 73 13.69 13.18 -1.89
CA HIS A 73 15.13 13.41 -1.78
C HIS A 73 15.96 12.32 -1.10
N ARG A 74 15.43 11.41 -0.27
CA ARG A 74 16.33 10.53 0.55
C ARG A 74 15.80 9.13 0.94
N THR A 75 14.53 8.80 0.67
CA THR A 75 13.95 7.49 1.04
C THR A 75 13.14 6.88 -0.10
N ASN A 76 13.26 5.57 -0.28
CA ASN A 76 12.51 4.75 -1.25
C ASN A 76 11.50 3.87 -0.49
N ALA A 77 10.39 3.51 -1.14
CA ALA A 77 9.31 2.64 -0.71
C ALA A 77 9.81 1.35 -0.05
N ASP A 78 10.87 0.73 -0.57
CA ASP A 78 11.49 -0.46 0.01
C ASP A 78 11.91 -0.23 1.47
N LYS A 79 12.60 0.89 1.72
CA LYS A 79 13.07 1.25 3.08
C LYS A 79 11.88 1.48 4.01
N VAL A 80 10.85 2.16 3.53
CA VAL A 80 9.62 2.46 4.29
C VAL A 80 8.88 1.16 4.64
N ILE A 81 8.70 0.28 3.66
CA ILE A 81 8.05 -1.02 3.83
C ILE A 81 8.82 -1.87 4.85
N LEU A 82 10.15 -1.96 4.71
CA LEU A 82 10.98 -2.72 5.63
C LEU A 82 10.93 -2.16 7.05
N ALA A 83 11.02 -0.85 7.20
CA ALA A 83 10.96 -0.22 8.50
C ALA A 83 9.59 -0.43 9.17
N ARG A 84 8.49 -0.37 8.41
CA ARG A 84 7.15 -0.70 8.93
C ARG A 84 7.05 -2.15 9.38
N VAL A 85 7.52 -3.09 8.56
CA VAL A 85 7.50 -4.52 8.91
C VAL A 85 8.33 -4.79 10.17
N ARG A 86 9.48 -4.13 10.33
CA ARG A 86 10.32 -4.22 11.54
C ARG A 86 9.59 -3.69 12.77
N GLN A 87 8.97 -2.51 12.69
CA GLN A 87 8.22 -1.91 13.80
C GLN A 87 7.02 -2.76 14.22
N ALA A 88 6.39 -3.46 13.27
CA ALA A 88 5.23 -4.28 13.55
C ALA A 88 5.56 -5.60 14.28
N ARG A 89 6.83 -5.93 14.53
CA ARG A 89 7.19 -7.16 15.27
C ARG A 89 6.66 -7.09 16.71
N PRO A 90 6.12 -8.19 17.26
CA PRO A 90 6.08 -9.54 16.68
C PRO A 90 4.90 -9.81 15.72
N ALA A 91 3.98 -8.86 15.53
CA ALA A 91 2.79 -8.98 14.68
C ALA A 91 3.05 -8.81 13.17
N SER A 92 4.30 -8.92 12.70
CA SER A 92 4.68 -8.77 11.29
C SER A 92 4.01 -9.81 10.39
N SER A 93 3.65 -10.98 10.91
CA SER A 93 2.90 -12.02 10.20
C SER A 93 1.50 -11.59 9.74
N THR A 94 0.96 -10.51 10.31
CA THR A 94 -0.32 -9.92 9.90
C THR A 94 -0.19 -8.98 8.70
N ILE A 95 1.04 -8.69 8.25
CA ILE A 95 1.37 -7.84 7.12
C ILE A 95 1.66 -8.70 5.90
N THR A 96 1.04 -8.35 4.77
CA THR A 96 1.35 -8.93 3.46
C THR A 96 1.94 -7.84 2.58
N VAL A 97 3.20 -8.01 2.17
CA VAL A 97 3.87 -7.09 1.23
C VAL A 97 3.66 -7.56 -0.20
N VAL A 98 3.22 -6.65 -1.06
CA VAL A 98 2.99 -6.90 -2.49
C VAL A 98 4.11 -6.25 -3.29
N THR A 99 4.98 -7.07 -3.86
CA THR A 99 6.10 -6.62 -4.71
C THR A 99 6.61 -7.77 -5.58
N HIS A 100 7.14 -7.43 -6.76
CA HIS A 100 7.89 -8.34 -7.62
C HIS A 100 9.38 -8.42 -7.23
N ASP A 101 9.91 -7.40 -6.55
CA ASP A 101 11.33 -7.28 -6.23
C ASP A 101 11.84 -8.46 -5.36
N GLY A 102 12.91 -9.13 -5.80
CA GLY A 102 13.45 -10.29 -5.08
C GLY A 102 14.08 -9.95 -3.74
N VAL A 103 14.79 -8.82 -3.67
CA VAL A 103 15.53 -8.35 -2.50
C VAL A 103 14.56 -7.94 -1.40
N LEU A 104 13.54 -7.13 -1.74
CA LEU A 104 12.52 -6.71 -0.78
C LEU A 104 11.76 -7.92 -0.22
N ARG A 105 11.40 -8.89 -1.06
CA ARG A 105 10.68 -10.12 -0.62
C ARG A 105 11.49 -10.91 0.40
N GLN A 106 12.78 -11.12 0.12
CA GLN A 106 13.65 -11.88 1.03
C GLN A 106 13.80 -11.13 2.37
N ALA A 107 14.02 -9.82 2.31
CA ALA A 107 14.16 -8.99 3.50
C ALA A 107 12.89 -8.97 4.35
N VAL A 108 11.70 -8.79 3.75
CA VAL A 108 10.40 -8.83 4.44
C VAL A 108 10.11 -10.21 5.03
N SER A 109 10.35 -11.28 4.27
CA SER A 109 10.11 -12.64 4.75
C SER A 109 11.01 -12.99 5.95
N SER A 110 12.26 -12.50 5.97
CA SER A 110 13.19 -12.67 7.10
C SER A 110 12.69 -12.02 8.39
N LEU A 111 11.81 -11.01 8.28
CA LEU A 111 11.20 -10.30 9.39
C LEU A 111 9.85 -10.91 9.83
N GLY A 112 9.43 -12.01 9.20
CA GLY A 112 8.21 -12.75 9.54
C GLY A 112 6.92 -12.24 8.89
N ALA A 113 7.01 -11.29 7.96
CA ALA A 113 5.86 -10.85 7.19
C ALA A 113 5.59 -11.75 5.98
N GLN A 114 4.32 -11.75 5.53
CA GLN A 114 3.91 -12.47 4.34
C GLN A 114 4.26 -11.67 3.08
N VAL A 115 4.44 -12.39 1.98
CA VAL A 115 4.77 -11.80 0.68
C VAL A 115 3.78 -12.31 -0.37
N MET A 116 3.35 -11.42 -1.27
CA MET A 116 2.44 -11.74 -2.37
C MET A 116 2.97 -11.14 -3.68
N ARG A 117 2.81 -11.85 -4.80
CA ARG A 117 3.17 -11.30 -6.11
C ARG A 117 2.12 -10.29 -6.57
N PRO A 118 2.51 -9.26 -7.34
CA PRO A 118 1.57 -8.28 -7.89
C PRO A 118 0.45 -8.92 -8.72
N HIS A 119 0.76 -9.93 -9.53
CA HIS A 119 -0.23 -10.69 -10.30
C HIS A 119 -1.30 -11.31 -9.39
N ASP A 120 -0.90 -12.02 -8.35
CA ASP A 120 -1.82 -12.70 -7.42
C ASP A 120 -2.69 -11.68 -6.68
N PHE A 121 -2.10 -10.54 -6.33
CA PHE A 121 -2.81 -9.45 -5.68
C PHE A 121 -3.88 -8.83 -6.60
N VAL A 122 -3.53 -8.54 -7.86
CA VAL A 122 -4.47 -8.01 -8.85
C VAL A 122 -5.59 -9.00 -9.12
N GLN A 123 -5.26 -10.29 -9.31
CA GLN A 123 -6.27 -11.34 -9.48
C GLN A 123 -7.20 -11.42 -8.26
N ARG A 124 -6.67 -11.30 -7.05
CA ARG A 124 -7.46 -11.28 -5.82
C ARG A 124 -8.39 -10.07 -5.72
N LEU A 125 -7.94 -8.90 -6.17
CA LEU A 125 -8.77 -7.68 -6.24
C LEU A 125 -9.87 -7.75 -7.31
N GLN A 126 -9.63 -8.48 -8.39
CA GLN A 126 -10.59 -8.67 -9.49
C GLN A 126 -11.62 -9.75 -9.20
N GLN A 127 -11.37 -10.65 -8.25
CA GLN A 127 -12.35 -11.61 -7.80
C GLN A 127 -13.51 -10.88 -7.12
N ILE A 128 -14.64 -10.78 -7.83
CA ILE A 128 -15.92 -10.39 -7.22
C ILE A 128 -16.23 -11.45 -6.16
N PRO A 129 -16.43 -11.09 -4.88
CA PRO A 129 -16.85 -12.05 -3.88
C PRO A 129 -18.15 -12.69 -4.36
N ARG A 130 -18.12 -13.99 -4.68
CA ARG A 130 -19.27 -14.79 -5.17
C ARG A 130 -20.51 -14.74 -4.24
N ARG A 131 -20.41 -14.10 -3.08
CA ARG A 131 -21.45 -14.04 -2.05
C ARG A 131 -22.39 -12.84 -2.13
N TRP A 132 -22.16 -11.84 -2.99
CA TRP A 132 -23.05 -10.68 -3.11
C TRP A 132 -24.09 -10.82 -4.22
N ARG A 133 -24.89 -11.90 -4.14
CA ARG A 133 -26.17 -12.00 -4.87
C ARG A 133 -27.39 -12.02 -3.96
N LYS A 134 -27.26 -11.63 -2.68
CA LYS A 134 -28.40 -11.41 -1.78
C LYS A 134 -27.98 -10.54 -0.60
N THR A 135 -28.96 -9.74 -0.15
CA THR A 135 -28.99 -8.82 1.01
C THR A 135 -28.30 -7.47 0.82
N SER A 136 -29.08 -6.54 0.26
CA SER A 136 -29.18 -5.19 0.79
C SER A 136 -29.39 -5.19 2.31
N ASP A 137 -28.79 -4.20 2.95
CA ASP A 137 -29.04 -3.67 4.30
C ASP A 137 -28.00 -3.92 5.39
N SER A 138 -27.76 -2.82 6.14
CA SER A 138 -27.12 -2.69 7.44
C SER A 138 -25.58 -2.61 7.56
N GLY A 139 -25.15 -1.42 8.02
CA GLY A 139 -24.26 -1.37 9.19
C GLY A 139 -22.86 -0.79 8.96
N GLY A 140 -22.72 0.51 9.25
CA GLY A 140 -21.46 1.13 9.68
C GLY A 140 -20.24 0.87 8.81
N LYS A 141 -20.03 1.69 7.78
CA LYS A 141 -18.72 1.83 7.12
C LYS A 141 -17.72 2.32 8.18
N LEU A 142 -17.02 1.39 8.82
CA LEU A 142 -15.71 1.68 9.38
C LEU A 142 -14.80 1.96 8.18
N GLU A 143 -14.85 3.22 7.71
CA GLU A 143 -13.81 3.78 6.85
C GLU A 143 -12.49 3.43 7.54
N PRO A 144 -11.60 2.62 6.93
CA PRO A 144 -10.30 2.36 7.48
C PRO A 144 -9.46 3.64 7.31
N ARG A 145 -9.74 4.63 8.15
CA ARG A 145 -8.85 5.77 8.35
C ARG A 145 -7.71 5.27 9.22
N LEU A 146 -6.48 5.62 8.85
CA LEU A 146 -5.39 5.50 9.81
C LEU A 146 -5.76 6.35 11.01
N THR A 147 -5.56 5.80 12.21
CA THR A 147 -5.59 6.63 13.41
C THR A 147 -4.51 7.70 13.32
N GLU A 148 -4.67 8.81 14.04
CA GLU A 148 -3.64 9.86 14.10
C GLU A 148 -2.29 9.30 14.55
N ASN A 149 -2.29 8.29 15.44
CA ASN A 149 -1.07 7.60 15.86
C ASN A 149 -0.45 6.78 14.73
N GLU A 150 -1.23 6.02 13.97
CA GLU A 150 -0.69 5.29 12.81
C GLU A 150 -0.13 6.27 11.76
N ILE A 151 -0.79 7.43 11.54
CA ILE A 151 -0.27 8.50 10.68
C ILE A 151 1.08 9.00 11.20
N LYS A 152 1.18 9.30 12.49
CA LYS A 152 2.43 9.74 13.13
C LYS A 152 3.52 8.68 13.00
N ASP A 153 3.19 7.40 13.18
CA ASP A 153 4.15 6.30 12.99
C ASP A 153 4.70 6.28 11.56
N TRP A 154 3.84 6.48 10.56
CA TRP A 154 4.29 6.60 9.17
C TRP A 154 5.14 7.85 8.96
N LEU A 155 4.76 9.00 9.53
CA LEU A 155 5.55 10.24 9.47
C LEU A 155 6.95 10.05 10.06
N LEU A 156 7.04 9.44 11.25
CA LEU A 156 8.30 9.13 11.92
C LEU A 156 9.18 8.15 11.11
N LEU A 157 8.57 7.24 10.36
CA LEU A 157 9.30 6.35 9.46
C LEU A 157 9.97 7.11 8.30
N PHE A 158 9.41 8.25 7.88
CA PHE A 158 10.04 9.11 6.89
C PHE A 158 11.18 9.94 7.50
N GLU A 159 10.98 10.51 8.69
CA GLU A 159 12.00 11.29 9.41
C GLU A 159 13.20 10.41 9.82
N LYS A 160 12.98 9.16 10.24
CA LYS A 160 14.08 8.26 10.64
C LYS A 160 14.97 7.83 9.45
N GLY A 161 14.48 7.94 8.22
CA GLY A 161 15.30 7.84 7.02
C GLY A 161 16.25 9.04 6.81
N GLU A 162 16.10 10.12 7.59
CA GLU A 162 16.94 11.33 7.52
C GLU A 162 18.23 11.23 8.36
N SER A 163 18.35 10.29 9.30
CA SER A 163 19.44 10.28 10.30
C SER A 163 20.60 9.30 10.05
N ASP A 164 20.59 8.53 8.96
CA ASP A 164 21.73 7.70 8.55
C ASP A 164 22.64 8.53 7.60
N HIS A 165 23.49 9.38 8.20
CA HIS A 165 24.62 10.02 7.52
C HIS A 165 25.87 9.96 8.41
#